data_AF-A0A3L7AQ94-F1
#
_entry.id   AF-A0A3L7AQ94-F1
#
_cell.length_a   1.000
_cell.length_b   1.000
_cell.length_c   1.000
_cell.angle_alpha   90.00
_cell.angle_beta   90.00
_cell.angle_gamma   90.00
#
_symmetry.space_group_name_H-M   'P 1'
#
loop_
_entity.id
_entity.type
_entity.pdbx_description
1 polymer ?
#
loop_
_entity_poly.entity_id
_entity_poly.type
_entity_poly.pdbx_seq_one_letter_code
_entity_poly.pdbx_strand_id
1 'polypeptide(L)' 'MQNLLAGWHLPVLLFIILLIWGAPKLPGLARSLGQSMNIFKSEIRAGKKPEGDSTPAEPTADDAPTKN' A
#
# COMPACT_ATOMS: atom_id res chain seq x y z
N MET A 1 -8.35 16.37 -29.45
CA MET A 1 -9.19 15.93 -28.31
C MET A 1 -9.22 14.39 -28.19
N GLN A 2 -8.09 13.67 -28.22
CA GLN A 2 -8.09 12.18 -28.29
C GLN A 2 -6.97 11.46 -27.50
N ASN A 3 -6.17 12.14 -26.66
CA ASN A 3 -5.02 11.51 -25.98
C ASN A 3 -5.13 11.51 -24.45
N LEU A 4 -6.36 11.48 -23.90
CA LEU A 4 -6.60 11.69 -22.46
C LEU A 4 -6.44 10.42 -21.60
N LEU A 5 -6.22 9.24 -22.20
CA LEU A 5 -6.09 7.96 -21.50
C LEU A 5 -4.93 7.11 -22.03
N ALA A 6 -3.86 7.72 -22.54
CA ALA A 6 -2.62 6.97 -22.72
C ALA A 6 -2.15 6.55 -21.32
N GLY A 7 -2.45 5.30 -20.93
CA GLY A 7 -2.09 4.70 -19.63
C GLY A 7 -0.60 4.75 -19.31
N TRP A 8 0.20 5.25 -20.24
CA TRP A 8 1.60 5.61 -20.08
C TRP A 8 1.86 6.81 -19.16
N HIS A 9 0.87 7.67 -18.89
CA HIS A 9 1.09 8.84 -18.03
C HIS A 9 1.14 8.49 -16.53
N LEU A 10 0.41 7.44 -16.12
CA LEU A 10 0.36 7.01 -14.73
C LEU A 10 1.74 6.60 -14.17
N PRO A 11 2.52 5.72 -14.83
CA PRO A 11 3.86 5.39 -14.37
C PRO A 11 4.84 6.56 -14.51
N VAL A 12 4.71 7.41 -15.53
CA VAL A 12 5.57 8.59 -15.70
C VAL A 12 5.39 9.58 -14.55
N LEU A 13 4.15 9.85 -14.14
CA LEU A 13 3.87 10.73 -13.01
C LEU A 13 4.39 10.13 -11.69
N LEU A 14 4.20 8.82 -11.48
CA LEU A 14 4.75 8.12 -10.33
C LEU A 14 6.27 8.21 -10.30
N PHE A 15 6.93 8.07 -11.44
CA PHE A 15 8.39 8.16 -11.58
C PHE A 15 8.91 9.56 -11.23
N ILE A 16 8.24 10.63 -11.67
CA ILE A 16 8.59 12.01 -11.33
C ILE A 16 8.51 12.23 -9.81
N ILE A 17 7.43 11.77 -9.17
CA ILE A 17 7.29 11.86 -7.71
C ILE A 17 8.41 11.05 -7.05
N LEU A 18 8.71 9.84 -7.53
CA LEU A 18 9.77 8.99 -7.00
C LEU A 18 11.17 9.60 -7.13
N LEU A 19 11.44 10.36 -8.19
CA LEU A 19 12.71 11.07 -8.38
C LEU A 19 12.88 12.21 -7.37
N ILE A 20 11.80 12.93 -7.04
CA ILE A 20 11.83 14.05 -6.07
C ILE A 20 11.83 13.54 -4.63
N TRP A 21 11.05 12.49 -4.36
CA TRP A 21 10.80 11.97 -3.01
C TRP A 21 11.71 10.78 -2.64
N GLY A 22 12.28 10.10 -3.64
CA GLY A 22 13.11 8.91 -3.50
C GLY A 22 12.31 7.60 -3.40
N ALA A 23 12.85 6.54 -4.00
CA ALA A 23 12.33 5.17 -3.91
C ALA A 23 11.99 4.65 -2.50
N PRO A 24 12.77 4.91 -1.42
CA PRO A 24 12.48 4.37 -0.10
C PRO A 24 11.34 5.08 0.64
N LYS A 25 10.89 6.25 0.21
CA LYS A 25 9.89 7.05 0.94
C LYS A 25 8.44 6.71 0.58
N LEU A 26 8.18 6.25 -0.66
CA LEU A 26 6.87 5.73 -1.05
C LEU A 26 6.41 4.48 -0.26
N PRO A 27 7.23 3.41 -0.09
CA PRO A 27 6.81 2.25 0.69
C PRO A 27 6.62 2.59 2.17
N GLY A 28 7.40 3.52 2.71
CA GLY A 28 7.23 4.00 4.08
C GLY A 28 5.88 4.66 4.32
N LEU A 29 5.46 5.56 3.41
CA LEU A 29 4.13 6.17 3.47
C LEU A 29 3.01 5.14 3.29
N ALA A 30 3.14 4.25 2.30
CA ALA A 30 2.13 3.23 2.04
C ALA A 30 1.96 2.30 3.26
N ARG A 31 3.05 1.95 3.95
CA ARG A 31 3.00 1.18 5.20
C ARG A 31 2.31 1.96 6.33
N SER A 32 2.64 3.24 6.53
CA SER A 32 2.01 4.07 7.57
C SER A 32 0.51 4.30 7.33
N LEU A 33 0.12 4.60 6.09
CA LEU A 33 -1.28 4.74 5.69
C LEU A 33 -2.02 3.39 5.78
N GLY A 34 -1.37 2.30 5.35
CA GLY A 34 -1.91 0.95 5.43
C GLY A 34 -2.17 0.48 6.86
N GLN A 35 -1.27 0.80 7.80
CA GLN A 35 -1.47 0.52 9.23
C GLN A 35 -2.68 1.27 9.79
N SER A 36 -2.84 2.56 9.48
CA SER A 36 -4.02 3.33 9.88
C SER A 36 -5.32 2.77 9.28
N MET A 37 -5.29 2.35 8.02
CA MET A 37 -6.45 1.75 7.35
C MET A 37 -6.81 0.38 7.92
N ASN A 38 -5.84 -0.41 8.38
CA ASN A 38 -6.10 -1.73 8.99
C ASN A 38 -6.86 -1.60 10.31
N ILE A 39 -6.51 -0.60 11.13
CA ILE A 39 -7.20 -0.29 12.39
C ILE A 39 -8.64 0.13 12.09
N PHE A 40 -8.82 1.09 11.18
CA PHE A 40 -10.15 1.56 10.77
C PHE A 40 -11.01 0.43 10.17
N LYS A 41 -10.43 -0.44 9.34
CA LYS A 41 -11.12 -1.60 8.76
C LYS A 41 -11.49 -2.64 9.82
N SER A 42 -10.65 -2.83 10.84
CA SER A 42 -10.90 -3.75 11.95
C SER A 42 -12.06 -3.27 12.83
N GLU A 43 -12.10 -1.98 13.15
CA GLU A 43 -13.22 -1.38 13.91
C GLU A 43 -14.53 -1.43 13.12
N ILE A 44 -14.50 -1.11 11.82
CA ILE A 44 -15.69 -1.19 10.95
C ILE A 44 -16.18 -2.63 10.80
N ARG A 45 -15.26 -3.62 10.69
CA ARG A 45 -15.64 -5.04 10.62
C ARG A 45 -16.20 -5.56 11.93
N ALA A 46 -15.69 -5.10 13.07
CA ALA A 46 -16.22 -5.44 14.38
C ALA A 46 -17.67 -4.95 14.56
N GLY A 47 -18.00 -3.77 14.03
CA GLY A 47 -19.38 -3.26 13.99
C GLY A 47 -20.30 -3.92 12.95
N LYS A 48 -19.73 -4.70 12.01
CA LYS A 48 -20.43 -5.31 10.87
C LYS A 48 -20.24 -6.83 10.89
N LYS A 49 -20.63 -7.51 11.97
CA LYS A 49 -20.68 -8.98 12.03
C LYS A 49 -21.78 -9.47 11.08
N PRO A 50 -21.42 -10.30 10.08
CA PRO A 50 -21.79 -11.72 10.19
C PRO A 50 -20.54 -12.61 10.13
N GLU A 51 -20.69 -13.77 10.75
CA GLU A 51 -19.67 -14.79 10.97
C GLU A 51 -19.16 -15.37 9.65
N GLY A 52 -17.84 -15.44 9.50
CA GLY A 52 -17.19 -16.05 8.34
C GLY A 52 -16.15 -15.11 7.73
N ASP A 53 -14.94 -15.62 7.53
CA ASP A 53 -13.81 -14.96 6.88
C ASP A 53 -13.07 -13.88 7.68
N SER A 54 -12.02 -14.31 8.39
CA SER A 54 -10.74 -13.59 8.41
C SER A 54 -9.62 -14.49 8.95
N THR A 55 -8.96 -15.24 8.07
CA THR A 55 -7.51 -15.47 8.19
C THR A 55 -6.84 -14.25 7.54
N PRO A 56 -6.19 -13.35 8.29
CA PRO A 56 -5.34 -12.36 7.67
C PRO A 56 -4.13 -13.09 7.07
N ALA A 57 -3.99 -13.04 5.74
CA ALA A 57 -2.74 -13.40 5.09
C ALA A 57 -1.66 -12.44 5.60
N GLU A 58 -0.69 -12.97 6.34
CA GLU A 58 0.58 -12.30 6.64
C GLU A 58 1.22 -11.88 5.32
N PRO A 59 1.51 -10.58 5.09
CA PRO A 59 2.49 -10.19 4.10
C PRO A 59 3.86 -10.50 4.69
N THR A 60 4.31 -11.74 4.52
CA THR A 60 5.73 -12.09 4.56
C THR A 60 6.40 -11.32 3.43
N ALA A 61 6.97 -10.16 3.74
CA ALA A 61 7.87 -9.47 2.83
C ALA A 61 8.97 -8.78 3.65
N ASP A 62 10.10 -9.47 3.69
CA ASP A 62 11.45 -8.95 3.88
C ASP A 62 11.79 -8.36 5.25
N ASP A 63 12.12 -9.24 6.18
CA ASP A 63 13.24 -9.01 7.10
C ASP A 63 14.01 -10.33 7.24
N ALA A 64 14.85 -10.61 6.24
CA ALA A 64 15.84 -11.68 6.32
C ALA A 64 17.01 -11.17 7.18
N PRO A 65 17.28 -11.74 8.37
CA PRO A 65 18.42 -11.32 9.16
C PRO A 65 19.66 -11.98 8.57
N THR A 66 20.49 -11.23 7.85
CA THR A 66 21.86 -11.66 7.51
C THR A 66 22.87 -10.84 8.29
N LYS A 67 23.30 -11.50 9.36
CA LYS A 67 24.41 -11.25 10.28
C LYS A 67 25.76 -11.21 9.53
N ASN A 68 26.51 -10.11 9.66
CA ASN A 68 27.98 -10.08 9.48
C ASN A 68 28.61 -9.12 10.48
#